data_AF-A0AAW2HK37-F1
#
_entry.id   AF-A0AAW2HK37-F1
#
_cell.length_a   1.000
_cell.length_b   1.000
_cell.length_c   1.000
_cell.angle_alpha   90.00
_cell.angle_beta   90.00
_cell.angle_gamma   90.00
#
_symmetry.space_group_name_H-M   'P 1'
#
loop_
_entity.id
_entity.type
_entity.pdbx_description
1 polymer ?
#
loop_
_entity_poly.entity_id
_entity_poly.type
_entity_poly.pdbx_seq_one_letter_code
_entity_poly.pdbx_strand_id
1 'polypeptide(L)'
;MSEEEDICEECCEGEYDFEDLCECECEYEYEDEESEFEDFGPEYEDFALAEEVAEVVRLKEKRCHPRKKKKDKGGDAEKDGVVEQESVAETEEEEWGGEGEDWAMEARSVSEYSTIFSAVPFEWEEKYYEFTDLCDPGSATYIDTSTGAYFEKNSKERYLMFCEKLHISPIVKLYNNLDGTKIDLTFHGISKKQMRAACAALEINTTVEELILKGNRLSPASCSLLSEALARNYTLTYLDMTGCRIGPEGGMYLAQALQANTALRELNLSRCYIGDEGMIKLAEALKDSTSLNKLILSYNSLDVGAAEALAMLLTENEYITDIALDYNYMYDPVVMKKFFKNLAANTGLVSLSLQWNGISDPSLGLAIAQVLKKNETLKSLDLSYNRLDSSSVKPFRRGIAGAKALGVLRMARNPITAEDAENLLLGLKSSKTVKVLDLSEIWVNKEFVKTLKKLQSTKDVEVPYGGIHSNYVIHGPDYQAVLMKRARYEAQKPKPKKQRRDFGHLMFLLGDQPITQDQFMEIVKKFKCKVSKELFSELIKQFPTKKSNLIDVVAMRDKYLSLFPDTTPPEPKKPKKKKEKKEKKKAAVTDRAEINLYN
;
A
#
# COMPACT_ATOMS: atom_id res chain seq x y z
N MET A 1 0.46 36.42 -51.35
CA MET A 1 -0.63 35.55 -51.85
C MET A 1 -0.87 34.52 -50.76
N SER A 2 -1.92 34.51 -49.94
CA SER A 2 -3.18 35.24 -49.72
C SER A 2 -3.79 34.41 -48.58
N GLU A 3 -4.39 34.87 -47.49
CA GLU A 3 -4.98 36.14 -47.08
C GLU A 3 -5.31 36.02 -45.57
N GLU A 4 -5.26 37.16 -44.87
CA GLU A 4 -6.18 37.64 -43.80
C GLU A 4 -6.21 36.92 -42.42
N GLU A 5 -5.88 37.56 -41.29
CA GLU A 5 -6.32 38.81 -40.61
C GLU A 5 -7.43 38.61 -39.54
N ASP A 6 -7.35 39.49 -38.52
CA ASP A 6 -8.26 39.81 -37.41
C ASP A 6 -8.15 39.01 -36.08
N ILE A 7 -7.48 39.56 -35.05
CA ILE A 7 -7.84 40.67 -34.11
C ILE A 7 -8.87 40.22 -33.05
N CYS A 8 -8.42 40.18 -31.78
CA CYS A 8 -8.98 41.00 -30.69
C CYS A 8 -8.09 40.90 -29.44
N GLU A 9 -7.26 41.93 -29.24
CA GLU A 9 -6.82 42.39 -27.92
C GLU A 9 -7.92 43.26 -27.30
N GLU A 10 -8.11 43.13 -25.99
CA GLU A 10 -8.42 44.16 -24.98
C GLU A 10 -9.10 43.47 -23.77
N CYS A 11 -8.90 43.83 -22.51
CA CYS A 11 -7.87 44.53 -21.77
C CYS A 11 -8.33 44.47 -20.29
N CYS A 12 -7.46 44.95 -19.41
CA CYS A 12 -7.67 45.25 -17.99
C CYS A 12 -7.57 44.05 -17.01
N GLU A 13 -6.74 44.09 -15.97
CA GLU A 13 -5.67 44.97 -15.49
C GLU A 13 -5.28 44.41 -14.11
N GLY A 14 -4.00 44.46 -13.74
CA GLY A 14 -3.57 44.12 -12.39
C GLY A 14 -2.07 43.88 -12.27
N GLU A 15 -1.28 44.91 -12.55
CA GLU A 15 0.13 44.98 -12.15
C GLU A 15 0.25 45.07 -10.62
N TYR A 16 1.11 44.25 -10.02
CA TYR A 16 1.82 44.58 -8.78
C TYR A 16 3.17 43.84 -8.79
N ASP A 17 4.24 44.59 -9.06
CA ASP A 17 5.62 44.24 -8.70
C ASP A 17 5.80 44.33 -7.18
N PHE A 18 6.54 43.38 -6.60
CA PHE A 18 7.43 43.63 -5.45
C PHE A 18 8.44 42.47 -5.33
N GLU A 19 9.70 42.78 -5.60
CA GLU A 19 10.87 42.05 -5.08
C GLU A 19 10.98 42.24 -3.55
N ASP A 20 11.69 41.30 -2.92
CA ASP A 20 12.35 41.35 -1.62
C ASP A 20 11.64 40.91 -0.31
N LEU A 21 12.35 39.99 0.36
CA LEU A 21 12.43 39.68 1.80
C LEU A 21 11.36 38.77 2.43
N CYS A 22 11.73 37.54 2.78
CA CYS A 22 12.25 37.22 4.12
C CYS A 22 12.49 35.72 4.30
N GLU A 23 13.71 35.38 4.73
CA GLU A 23 14.02 34.16 5.45
C GLU A 23 13.12 34.05 6.69
N CYS A 24 12.44 32.93 6.86
CA CYS A 24 11.84 32.53 8.14
C CYS A 24 12.17 31.05 8.36
N GLU A 25 13.21 30.83 9.16
CA GLU A 25 13.38 29.60 9.93
C GLU A 25 12.13 29.40 10.79
N CYS A 26 11.48 28.25 10.66
CA CYS A 26 10.49 27.78 11.62
C CYS A 26 10.85 26.34 11.96
N GLU A 27 11.52 26.19 13.10
CA GLU A 27 11.65 24.94 13.85
C GLU A 27 10.24 24.39 14.13
N TYR A 28 10.01 23.12 13.81
CA TYR A 28 8.85 22.39 14.30
C TYR A 28 9.37 21.26 15.21
N GLU A 29 9.13 21.44 16.50
CA GLU A 29 9.28 20.45 17.56
C GLU A 29 8.31 19.28 17.29
N TYR A 30 8.83 18.06 17.37
CA TYR A 30 8.04 16.83 17.40
C TYR A 30 7.51 16.63 18.82
N GLU A 31 6.19 16.70 19.02
CA GLU A 31 5.54 16.13 20.20
C GLU A 31 5.18 14.67 19.89
N ASP A 32 5.83 13.75 20.61
CA ASP A 32 5.53 12.32 20.65
C ASP A 32 4.19 12.10 21.37
N GLU A 33 3.12 11.79 20.62
CA GLU A 33 1.92 11.17 21.19
C GLU A 33 1.96 9.65 20.96
N GLU A 34 2.33 8.92 22.02
CA GLU A 34 2.07 7.49 22.16
C GLU A 34 0.56 7.24 22.04
N SER A 35 0.14 6.55 20.97
CA SER A 35 -1.22 6.02 20.86
C SER A 35 -1.22 4.51 21.07
N GLU A 36 -1.96 4.10 22.09
CA GLU A 36 -2.24 2.72 22.48
C GLU A 36 -2.94 1.98 21.31
N PHE A 37 -2.24 1.00 20.74
CA PHE A 37 -2.84 0.02 19.82
C PHE A 37 -3.57 -1.05 20.65
N GLU A 38 -4.90 -1.02 20.65
CA GLU A 38 -5.71 -2.13 21.14
C GLU A 38 -5.77 -3.27 20.10
N ASP A 39 -5.60 -4.48 20.64
CA ASP A 39 -5.60 -5.80 20.01
C ASP A 39 -6.69 -6.04 18.95
N PHE A 40 -6.26 -6.45 17.75
CA PHE A 40 -7.00 -7.41 16.93
C PHE A 40 -6.10 -8.62 16.66
N GLY A 41 -6.43 -9.75 17.28
CA GLY A 41 -5.80 -11.05 17.06
C GLY A 41 -6.17 -11.71 15.71
N PRO A 42 -5.76 -12.97 15.48
CA PRO A 42 -4.60 -13.23 14.61
C PRO A 42 -4.96 -14.03 13.35
N GLU A 43 -4.60 -13.51 12.20
CA GLU A 43 -4.13 -14.29 11.04
C GLU A 43 -2.96 -13.50 10.45
N TYR A 44 -1.90 -14.18 9.98
CA TYR A 44 -0.60 -13.65 9.51
C TYR A 44 0.51 -13.57 10.57
N GLU A 45 1.10 -14.73 10.88
CA GLU A 45 2.49 -14.82 11.33
C GLU A 45 3.42 -14.48 10.16
N ASP A 46 4.15 -13.35 10.25
CA ASP A 46 5.56 -13.16 9.80
C ASP A 46 6.00 -11.67 9.83
N PHE A 47 5.56 -10.90 10.84
CA PHE A 47 6.02 -9.50 11.01
C PHE A 47 7.33 -9.35 11.81
N ALA A 48 7.89 -10.43 12.36
CA ALA A 48 9.08 -10.35 13.21
C ALA A 48 10.41 -10.16 12.46
N LEU A 49 10.48 -10.35 11.15
CA LEU A 49 11.75 -10.28 10.40
C LEU A 49 12.06 -8.90 9.79
N ALA A 50 11.06 -8.03 9.67
CA ALA A 50 11.26 -6.70 9.08
C ALA A 50 11.96 -5.72 10.04
N GLU A 51 11.76 -5.92 11.35
CA GLU A 51 12.33 -5.06 12.40
C GLU A 51 13.84 -5.33 12.61
N GLU A 52 14.27 -6.60 12.56
CA GLU A 52 15.70 -6.96 12.65
C GLU A 52 16.54 -6.43 11.48
N VAL A 53 15.96 -6.33 10.27
CA VAL A 53 16.69 -5.81 9.10
C VAL A 53 16.86 -4.29 9.17
N ALA A 54 15.87 -3.56 9.71
CA ALA A 54 15.95 -2.11 9.90
C ALA A 54 17.03 -1.73 10.92
N GLU A 55 17.22 -2.55 11.96
CA GLU A 55 18.21 -2.29 13.02
C GLU A 55 19.66 -2.56 12.55
N VAL A 56 19.86 -3.55 11.67
CA VAL A 56 21.16 -3.84 11.05
C VAL A 56 21.62 -2.74 10.07
N VAL A 57 20.68 -2.08 9.38
CA VAL A 57 20.98 -0.94 8.49
C VAL A 57 21.38 0.29 9.32
N ARG A 58 20.68 0.56 10.43
CA ARG A 58 21.03 1.66 11.35
C ARG A 58 22.40 1.51 12.01
N LEU A 59 22.88 0.29 12.22
CA LEU A 59 24.19 0.01 12.83
C LEU A 59 25.36 0.14 11.84
N LYS A 60 25.13 0.07 10.52
CA LYS A 60 26.19 0.23 9.51
C LYS A 60 26.50 1.70 9.20
N GLU A 61 25.54 2.61 9.36
CA GLU A 61 25.74 4.04 9.06
C GLU A 61 26.48 4.82 10.17
N LYS A 62 26.57 4.28 11.38
CA LYS A 62 27.30 4.92 12.50
C LYS A 62 28.82 4.66 12.51
N ARG A 63 29.38 4.02 11.49
CA ARG A 63 30.79 3.57 11.52
C ARG A 63 31.61 4.01 10.32
N CYS A 64 31.59 5.30 9.98
CA CYS A 64 32.65 5.92 9.16
C CYS A 64 32.70 7.45 9.34
N HIS A 65 33.56 7.94 10.24
CA HIS A 65 34.09 9.31 10.22
C HIS A 65 35.61 9.27 10.46
N PRO A 66 36.43 9.99 9.66
CA PRO A 66 37.88 9.97 9.80
C PRO A 66 38.33 10.86 10.98
N ARG A 67 39.14 10.28 11.89
CA ARG A 67 39.76 11.00 13.02
C ARG A 67 40.89 11.91 12.51
N LYS A 68 40.70 13.23 12.59
CA LYS A 68 41.80 14.22 12.65
C LYS A 68 42.55 14.03 13.98
N LYS A 69 43.86 13.72 13.94
CA LYS A 69 44.72 13.73 15.13
C LYS A 69 45.50 15.04 15.23
N LYS A 70 45.38 15.68 16.40
CA LYS A 70 46.09 16.87 16.86
C LYS A 70 47.59 16.61 16.98
N LYS A 71 48.39 17.61 16.61
CA LYS A 71 49.78 17.82 17.06
C LYS A 71 49.77 18.10 18.57
N ASP A 72 50.68 17.45 19.30
CA ASP A 72 51.33 18.03 20.49
C ASP A 72 52.68 17.35 20.74
N LYS A 73 53.55 18.11 21.42
CA LYS A 73 55.03 18.12 21.37
C LYS A 73 55.72 17.23 22.43
N GLY A 74 56.99 16.91 22.13
CA GLY A 74 58.10 16.61 23.07
C GLY A 74 58.24 15.13 23.45
N GLY A 75 59.43 14.52 23.54
CA GLY A 75 60.83 14.92 23.41
C GLY A 75 61.74 13.73 23.77
N ASP A 76 62.99 13.77 23.29
CA ASP A 76 64.21 13.05 23.72
C ASP A 76 64.32 11.52 23.51
N ALA A 77 65.17 11.07 22.56
CA ALA A 77 66.59 10.64 22.69
C ALA A 77 66.66 9.09 22.88
N GLU A 78 67.46 8.26 22.21
CA GLU A 78 68.84 8.33 21.70
C GLU A 78 69.10 7.12 20.74
N LYS A 79 69.94 7.32 19.70
CA LYS A 79 71.03 6.43 19.17
C LYS A 79 70.68 5.03 18.59
N ASP A 80 71.25 4.51 17.49
CA ASP A 80 72.44 4.79 16.64
C ASP A 80 72.13 4.27 15.20
N GLY A 81 72.48 4.98 14.12
CA GLY A 81 73.68 4.73 13.27
C GLY A 81 73.34 3.82 12.05
N VAL A 82 73.74 4.01 10.78
CA VAL A 82 74.79 4.75 10.04
C VAL A 82 74.35 4.75 8.54
N VAL A 83 74.26 5.91 7.85
CA VAL A 83 75.10 6.42 6.69
C VAL A 83 75.13 5.46 5.46
N GLU A 84 74.84 5.79 4.20
CA GLU A 84 75.24 6.85 3.22
C GLU A 84 74.13 6.96 2.13
N GLN A 85 73.54 8.11 1.78
CA GLN A 85 73.97 9.27 0.96
C GLN A 85 74.57 8.97 -0.42
N GLU A 86 73.79 9.28 -1.47
CA GLU A 86 74.28 10.05 -2.63
C GLU A 86 73.29 11.15 -3.00
N SER A 87 73.85 12.35 -3.14
CA SER A 87 73.35 13.66 -3.57
C SER A 87 73.14 13.69 -5.11
N VAL A 88 72.48 14.66 -5.75
CA VAL A 88 72.85 16.08 -5.91
C VAL A 88 71.63 16.87 -6.42
N ALA A 89 71.59 18.14 -6.02
CA ALA A 89 70.54 19.14 -6.21
C ALA A 89 70.87 20.14 -7.35
N GLU A 90 70.04 21.20 -7.41
CA GLU A 90 70.25 22.52 -8.07
C GLU A 90 69.77 22.59 -9.53
N THR A 91 69.10 23.64 -10.04
CA THR A 91 68.64 24.96 -9.53
C THR A 91 67.65 25.54 -10.55
N GLU A 92 66.92 26.56 -10.09
CA GLU A 92 65.94 27.41 -10.79
C GLU A 92 66.52 28.23 -11.97
N GLU A 93 65.70 28.53 -12.99
CA GLU A 93 65.36 29.90 -13.48
C GLU A 93 64.64 29.86 -14.86
N GLU A 94 63.55 30.64 -14.95
CA GLU A 94 63.06 31.49 -16.07
C GLU A 94 62.88 30.91 -17.51
N GLU A 95 61.94 31.29 -18.38
CA GLU A 95 60.65 32.01 -18.42
C GLU A 95 60.16 31.86 -19.91
N TRP A 96 58.87 32.00 -20.20
CA TRP A 96 58.18 32.11 -21.53
C TRP A 96 57.85 30.87 -22.40
N GLY A 97 56.55 30.55 -22.45
CA GLY A 97 55.72 30.60 -23.66
C GLY A 97 55.90 29.54 -24.77
N GLY A 98 54.90 28.68 -24.96
CA GLY A 98 54.72 27.92 -26.21
C GLY A 98 53.92 26.62 -26.07
N GLU A 99 52.64 26.68 -26.45
CA GLU A 99 51.83 25.64 -27.13
C GLU A 99 52.01 24.17 -26.68
N GLY A 100 51.00 23.65 -25.96
CA GLY A 100 50.86 22.23 -25.60
C GLY A 100 49.52 21.68 -26.07
N GLU A 101 49.61 20.60 -26.84
CA GLU A 101 48.59 19.96 -27.67
C GLU A 101 47.35 19.44 -26.93
N ASP A 102 46.18 19.76 -27.50
CA ASP A 102 44.90 19.08 -27.28
C ASP A 102 44.84 17.77 -28.07
N TRP A 103 44.59 16.64 -27.42
CA TRP A 103 43.98 15.46 -28.06
C TRP A 103 42.76 14.99 -27.26
N ALA A 104 41.61 15.59 -27.56
CA ALA A 104 40.30 15.01 -27.35
C ALA A 104 40.03 13.93 -28.41
N MET A 105 39.72 12.70 -28.01
CA MET A 105 39.09 11.71 -28.88
C MET A 105 37.57 11.78 -28.70
N GLU A 106 36.89 12.38 -29.67
CA GLU A 106 35.45 12.25 -29.87
C GLU A 106 35.14 11.20 -30.94
N ALA A 107 34.06 10.47 -30.66
CA ALA A 107 33.39 9.53 -31.54
C ALA A 107 32.38 10.23 -32.47
N ARG A 108 32.24 9.71 -33.70
CA ARG A 108 31.06 9.67 -34.61
C ARG A 108 31.59 9.43 -36.04
N SER A 109 30.95 8.76 -37.00
CA SER A 109 29.57 8.31 -37.20
C SER A 109 29.54 7.24 -38.30
N VAL A 110 28.41 6.54 -38.38
CA VAL A 110 28.02 5.56 -39.41
C VAL A 110 27.14 6.28 -40.45
N SER A 111 27.34 5.98 -41.75
CA SER A 111 26.28 6.06 -42.78
C SER A 111 26.53 5.02 -43.87
N GLU A 112 25.70 3.98 -43.92
CA GLU A 112 24.77 3.65 -45.02
C GLU A 112 25.42 2.98 -46.26
N TYR A 113 25.05 1.73 -46.55
CA TYR A 113 24.05 1.39 -47.58
C TYR A 113 23.92 -0.15 -47.70
N SER A 114 22.67 -0.59 -47.79
CA SER A 114 22.26 -1.97 -48.05
C SER A 114 22.46 -2.37 -49.52
N THR A 115 22.16 -3.64 -49.82
CA THR A 115 21.98 -4.29 -51.15
C THR A 115 23.31 -4.73 -51.79
N ILE A 116 23.61 -6.02 -51.97
CA ILE A 116 23.19 -6.87 -53.11
C ILE A 116 23.60 -8.34 -52.80
N PHE A 117 22.65 -9.25 -52.61
CA PHE A 117 22.35 -10.42 -53.46
C PHE A 117 23.52 -11.05 -54.25
N SER A 118 23.70 -12.37 -54.05
CA SER A 118 24.12 -13.37 -55.06
C SER A 118 25.38 -13.11 -55.90
N ALA A 119 26.46 -13.86 -55.61
CA ALA A 119 27.29 -14.48 -56.64
C ALA A 119 28.27 -15.48 -56.02
N VAL A 120 27.96 -16.76 -56.14
CA VAL A 120 28.95 -17.85 -56.15
C VAL A 120 29.46 -17.97 -57.59
N PRO A 121 30.78 -18.06 -57.79
CA PRO A 121 31.34 -19.00 -58.77
C PRO A 121 32.49 -19.78 -58.11
N PHE A 122 32.37 -21.08 -57.82
CA PHE A 122 32.55 -22.22 -58.74
C PHE A 122 33.65 -21.98 -59.79
N GLU A 123 34.87 -22.44 -59.49
CA GLU A 123 35.82 -22.90 -60.51
C GLU A 123 36.76 -23.95 -59.91
N TRP A 124 36.92 -25.04 -60.67
CA TRP A 124 37.59 -26.28 -60.31
C TRP A 124 39.09 -26.20 -60.58
N GLU A 125 39.90 -26.87 -59.76
CA GLU A 125 41.10 -27.55 -60.26
C GLU A 125 41.40 -28.80 -59.41
N GLU A 126 40.94 -29.95 -59.91
CA GLU A 126 41.40 -31.27 -59.49
C GLU A 126 42.83 -31.50 -60.00
N LYS A 127 43.71 -32.01 -59.14
CA LYS A 127 44.85 -32.82 -59.60
C LYS A 127 45.32 -33.79 -58.52
N TYR A 128 45.25 -35.08 -58.92
CA TYR A 128 45.87 -36.28 -58.34
C TYR A 128 45.06 -37.07 -57.29
N TYR A 129 44.25 -37.98 -57.84
CA TYR A 129 43.91 -39.27 -57.25
C TYR A 129 45.14 -40.21 -57.27
N GLU A 130 45.38 -40.93 -56.18
CA GLU A 130 45.82 -42.32 -56.20
C GLU A 130 45.28 -43.01 -54.93
N PHE A 131 44.24 -43.83 -55.11
CA PHE A 131 43.70 -44.72 -54.07
C PHE A 131 44.52 -46.01 -54.05
N THR A 132 44.86 -46.49 -52.85
CA THR A 132 45.27 -47.89 -52.62
C THR A 132 44.17 -48.66 -51.90
N ASP A 133 44.06 -49.94 -52.24
CA ASP A 133 42.92 -50.81 -51.96
C ASP A 133 42.56 -50.97 -50.47
N LEU A 134 41.25 -51.07 -50.23
CA LEU A 134 40.66 -51.54 -48.97
C LEU A 134 41.18 -52.94 -48.62
N CYS A 135 41.75 -53.09 -47.43
CA CYS A 135 41.94 -54.39 -46.78
C CYS A 135 41.02 -54.44 -45.56
N ASP A 136 39.93 -55.19 -45.68
CA ASP A 136 38.99 -55.55 -44.61
C ASP A 136 39.46 -56.83 -43.91
N PRO A 137 39.85 -56.77 -42.62
CA PRO A 137 39.78 -57.92 -41.74
C PRO A 137 38.51 -57.82 -40.89
N GLY A 138 37.43 -58.39 -41.41
CA GLY A 138 36.20 -58.59 -40.67
C GLY A 138 36.45 -59.27 -39.32
N SER A 139 35.85 -58.69 -38.29
CA SER A 139 35.44 -59.30 -37.01
C SER A 139 36.45 -60.17 -36.25
N ALA A 140 37.27 -59.57 -35.37
CA ALA A 140 37.70 -60.21 -34.12
C ALA A 140 38.43 -59.24 -33.17
N THR A 141 37.73 -58.22 -32.68
CA THR A 141 37.89 -57.71 -31.30
C THR A 141 36.72 -56.78 -31.07
N TYR A 142 35.71 -57.30 -30.40
CA TYR A 142 34.63 -56.52 -29.81
C TYR A 142 35.26 -55.66 -28.70
N ILE A 143 35.88 -54.55 -29.07
CA ILE A 143 36.08 -53.46 -28.13
C ILE A 143 34.69 -52.90 -27.95
N ASP A 144 34.11 -53.23 -26.82
CA ASP A 144 32.88 -52.63 -26.35
C ASP A 144 33.12 -51.14 -26.13
N THR A 145 32.98 -50.36 -27.21
CA THR A 145 32.78 -48.91 -27.17
C THR A 145 31.30 -48.58 -26.98
N SER A 146 30.55 -49.41 -26.23
CA SER A 146 29.35 -48.94 -25.55
C SER A 146 29.72 -48.11 -24.30
N THR A 147 30.51 -47.06 -24.48
CA THR A 147 30.11 -45.81 -23.81
C THR A 147 28.87 -45.35 -24.55
N GLY A 148 27.73 -45.96 -24.22
CA GLY A 148 26.47 -45.77 -24.89
C GLY A 148 26.19 -44.28 -25.03
N ALA A 149 26.12 -43.81 -26.27
CA ALA A 149 25.30 -42.67 -26.58
C ALA A 149 23.86 -43.10 -26.26
N TYR A 150 23.46 -42.96 -25.00
CA TYR A 150 22.07 -43.05 -24.59
C TYR A 150 21.34 -41.98 -25.42
N PHE A 151 20.64 -42.42 -26.45
CA PHE A 151 19.59 -41.60 -27.05
C PHE A 151 18.55 -41.41 -25.95
N GLU A 152 18.61 -40.28 -25.25
CA GLU A 152 17.68 -39.93 -24.19
C GLU A 152 16.28 -39.79 -24.79
N LYS A 153 15.47 -40.85 -24.69
CA LYS A 153 14.17 -40.90 -25.39
C LYS A 153 13.07 -40.17 -24.63
N ASN A 154 13.22 -39.95 -23.33
CA ASN A 154 12.19 -39.31 -22.51
C ASN A 154 12.78 -38.34 -21.47
N SER A 155 12.11 -37.21 -21.26
CA SER A 155 12.36 -36.22 -20.21
C SER A 155 12.52 -36.84 -18.80
N LYS A 156 11.78 -37.91 -18.49
CA LYS A 156 11.93 -38.67 -17.23
C LYS A 156 13.28 -39.34 -17.06
N GLU A 157 13.78 -39.99 -18.12
CA GLU A 157 15.08 -40.67 -18.09
C GLU A 157 16.20 -39.64 -17.98
N ARG A 158 16.10 -38.53 -18.74
CA ARG A 158 17.00 -37.39 -18.63
C ARG A 158 17.04 -36.81 -17.22
N TYR A 159 15.87 -36.66 -16.58
CA TYR A 159 15.80 -36.20 -15.20
C TYR A 159 16.56 -37.13 -14.24
N LEU A 160 16.28 -38.44 -14.30
CA LEU A 160 16.93 -39.43 -13.41
C LEU A 160 18.44 -39.51 -13.65
N MET A 161 18.89 -39.45 -14.91
CA MET A 161 20.30 -39.40 -15.28
C MET A 161 21.01 -38.19 -14.65
N PHE A 162 20.41 -37.00 -14.73
CA PHE A 162 20.97 -35.81 -14.09
C PHE A 162 20.92 -35.88 -12.56
N CYS A 163 19.90 -36.52 -11.98
CA CYS A 163 19.85 -36.76 -10.54
C CYS A 163 21.00 -37.66 -10.07
N GLU A 164 21.27 -38.75 -10.79
CA GLU A 164 22.39 -39.64 -10.51
C GLU A 164 23.74 -38.92 -10.65
N LYS A 165 23.94 -38.23 -11.79
CA LYS A 165 25.17 -37.48 -12.08
C LYS A 165 25.48 -36.38 -11.07
N LEU A 166 24.45 -35.72 -10.53
CA LEU A 166 24.61 -34.64 -9.55
C LEU A 166 24.58 -35.14 -8.09
N HIS A 167 24.39 -36.44 -7.89
CA HIS A 167 24.21 -37.10 -6.59
C HIS A 167 23.10 -36.44 -5.75
N ILE A 168 21.92 -36.28 -6.35
CA ILE A 168 20.74 -35.71 -5.69
C ILE A 168 19.57 -36.70 -5.71
N SER A 169 18.75 -36.65 -4.66
CA SER A 169 17.50 -37.41 -4.63
C SER A 169 16.48 -36.79 -5.60
N PRO A 170 15.86 -37.58 -6.49
CA PRO A 170 14.80 -37.10 -7.38
C PRO A 170 13.61 -36.54 -6.60
N ILE A 171 13.11 -35.39 -7.03
CA ILE A 171 11.85 -34.83 -6.53
C ILE A 171 10.72 -35.64 -7.15
N VAL A 172 10.08 -36.50 -6.35
CA VAL A 172 9.01 -37.41 -6.79
C VAL A 172 7.88 -36.66 -7.50
N LYS A 173 7.50 -35.48 -6.99
CA LYS A 173 6.45 -34.65 -7.60
C LYS A 173 6.84 -34.11 -8.98
N LEU A 174 8.11 -33.76 -9.21
CA LEU A 174 8.58 -33.40 -10.56
C LEU A 174 8.52 -34.63 -11.46
N TYR A 175 9.16 -35.74 -11.05
CA TYR A 175 9.24 -36.95 -11.85
C TYR A 175 7.87 -37.45 -12.31
N ASN A 176 6.90 -37.55 -11.40
CA ASN A 176 5.56 -38.05 -11.72
C ASN A 176 4.81 -37.16 -12.72
N ASN A 177 5.08 -35.86 -12.74
CA ASN A 177 4.37 -34.89 -13.56
C ASN A 177 5.10 -34.51 -14.86
N LEU A 178 6.27 -35.10 -15.15
CA LEU A 178 6.98 -34.86 -16.41
C LEU A 178 6.21 -35.34 -17.66
N ASP A 179 5.34 -36.34 -17.54
CA ASP A 179 4.46 -36.75 -18.65
C ASP A 179 3.11 -36.00 -18.66
N GLY A 180 2.89 -35.13 -17.67
CA GLY A 180 1.67 -34.35 -17.53
C GLY A 180 1.78 -32.98 -18.19
N THR A 181 0.72 -32.18 -18.04
CA THR A 181 0.66 -30.79 -18.51
C THR A 181 1.11 -29.78 -17.46
N LYS A 182 1.09 -30.14 -16.16
CA LYS A 182 1.34 -29.22 -15.05
C LYS A 182 2.33 -29.80 -14.05
N ILE A 183 3.37 -29.03 -13.78
CA ILE A 183 4.32 -29.29 -12.71
C ILE A 183 4.17 -28.20 -11.65
N ASP A 184 3.77 -28.60 -10.45
CA ASP A 184 3.70 -27.71 -9.30
C ASP A 184 4.71 -28.11 -8.23
N LEU A 185 5.69 -27.24 -7.99
CA LEU A 185 6.75 -27.40 -6.99
C LEU A 185 6.70 -26.31 -5.92
N THR A 186 5.51 -25.79 -5.61
CA THR A 186 5.31 -24.75 -4.59
C THR A 186 5.95 -25.14 -3.24
N PHE A 187 6.81 -24.28 -2.68
CA PHE A 187 7.53 -24.47 -1.39
C PHE A 187 8.36 -25.76 -1.27
N HIS A 188 8.97 -26.25 -2.36
CA HIS A 188 9.78 -27.48 -2.34
C HIS A 188 11.26 -27.29 -1.95
N GLY A 189 11.72 -26.06 -1.76
CA GLY A 189 13.11 -25.76 -1.40
C GLY A 189 14.12 -26.18 -2.47
N ILE A 190 13.84 -25.88 -3.75
CA ILE A 190 14.64 -26.34 -4.88
C ILE A 190 16.07 -25.76 -4.83
N SER A 191 17.07 -26.64 -4.70
CA SER A 191 18.48 -26.27 -4.80
C SER A 191 18.92 -26.05 -6.25
N LYS A 192 20.06 -25.36 -6.46
CA LYS A 192 20.68 -25.19 -7.79
C LYS A 192 20.87 -26.51 -8.54
N LYS A 193 21.29 -27.58 -7.85
CA LYS A 193 21.50 -28.90 -8.46
C LYS A 193 20.18 -29.52 -8.92
N GLN A 194 19.15 -29.43 -8.08
CA GLN A 194 17.80 -29.91 -8.44
C GLN A 194 17.22 -29.10 -9.59
N MET A 195 17.43 -27.77 -9.61
CA MET A 195 17.01 -26.93 -10.74
C MET A 195 17.72 -27.34 -12.03
N ARG A 196 19.03 -27.61 -11.99
CA ARG A 196 19.77 -28.09 -13.17
C ARG A 196 19.19 -29.39 -13.73
N ALA A 197 18.87 -30.36 -12.87
CA ALA A 197 18.27 -31.61 -13.31
C ALA A 197 16.86 -31.39 -13.89
N ALA A 198 16.04 -30.55 -13.26
CA ALA A 198 14.71 -30.20 -13.75
C ALA A 198 14.75 -29.48 -15.11
N CYS A 199 15.62 -28.47 -15.24
CA CYS A 199 15.81 -27.71 -16.49
C CYS A 199 16.26 -28.63 -17.63
N ALA A 200 17.19 -29.53 -17.38
CA ALA A 200 17.65 -30.49 -18.38
C ALA A 200 16.50 -31.36 -18.90
N ALA A 201 15.60 -31.81 -18.03
CA ALA A 201 14.41 -32.56 -18.43
C ALA A 201 13.41 -31.71 -19.21
N LEU A 202 13.19 -30.46 -18.78
CA LEU A 202 12.28 -29.51 -19.42
C LEU A 202 12.74 -29.08 -20.82
N GLU A 203 14.05 -29.01 -21.10
CA GLU A 203 14.59 -28.67 -22.42
C GLU A 203 14.06 -29.58 -23.54
N ILE A 204 13.86 -30.87 -23.25
CA ILE A 204 13.36 -31.85 -24.22
C ILE A 204 11.89 -32.21 -24.00
N ASN A 205 11.26 -31.62 -22.98
CA ASN A 205 9.90 -31.97 -22.61
C ASN A 205 8.90 -31.34 -23.57
N THR A 206 7.98 -32.16 -24.09
CA THR A 206 6.97 -31.74 -25.07
C THR A 206 5.55 -31.76 -24.53
N THR A 207 5.34 -31.99 -23.23
CA THR A 207 4.01 -32.20 -22.65
C THR A 207 3.64 -31.15 -21.60
N VAL A 208 4.62 -30.63 -20.86
CA VAL A 208 4.41 -29.70 -19.76
C VAL A 208 4.16 -28.29 -20.30
N GLU A 209 2.98 -27.75 -19.98
CA GLU A 209 2.53 -26.42 -20.37
C GLU A 209 2.61 -25.43 -19.19
N GLU A 210 2.45 -25.91 -17.95
CA GLU A 210 2.44 -25.10 -16.73
C GLU A 210 3.55 -25.51 -15.75
N LEU A 211 4.37 -24.55 -15.34
CA LEU A 211 5.41 -24.74 -14.32
C LEU A 211 5.21 -23.74 -13.17
N ILE A 212 4.96 -24.25 -11.96
CA ILE A 212 4.79 -23.46 -10.74
C ILE A 212 5.99 -23.71 -9.81
N LEU A 213 6.77 -22.67 -9.58
CA LEU A 213 7.94 -22.63 -8.71
C LEU A 213 7.71 -21.76 -7.46
N LYS A 214 6.47 -21.37 -7.18
CA LYS A 214 6.09 -20.46 -6.10
C LYS A 214 6.79 -20.75 -4.78
N GLY A 215 7.37 -19.72 -4.17
CA GLY A 215 7.99 -19.77 -2.84
C GLY A 215 9.28 -20.59 -2.76
N ASN A 216 9.90 -20.97 -3.88
CA ASN A 216 11.25 -21.54 -3.89
C ASN A 216 12.27 -20.42 -4.02
N ARG A 217 13.17 -20.26 -3.05
CA ARG A 217 14.26 -19.29 -3.18
C ARG A 217 15.24 -19.74 -4.28
N LEU A 218 15.20 -19.08 -5.43
CA LEU A 218 16.06 -19.39 -6.56
C LEU A 218 17.28 -18.49 -6.57
N SER A 219 18.46 -19.09 -6.72
CA SER A 219 19.68 -18.32 -6.93
C SER A 219 19.75 -17.76 -8.36
N PRO A 220 20.53 -16.71 -8.63
CA PRO A 220 20.75 -16.20 -9.99
C PRO A 220 21.22 -17.29 -10.96
N ALA A 221 22.09 -18.20 -10.50
CA ALA A 221 22.51 -19.36 -11.29
C ALA A 221 21.38 -20.35 -11.60
N SER A 222 20.38 -20.47 -10.73
CA SER A 222 19.18 -21.28 -11.00
C SER A 222 18.29 -20.60 -12.04
N CYS A 223 18.22 -19.27 -12.02
CA CYS A 223 17.50 -18.48 -13.02
C CYS A 223 18.16 -18.57 -14.39
N SER A 224 19.50 -18.48 -14.46
CA SER A 224 20.25 -18.71 -15.71
C SER A 224 19.98 -20.09 -16.33
N LEU A 225 19.95 -21.16 -15.52
CA LEU A 225 19.61 -22.50 -16.00
C LEU A 225 18.16 -22.59 -16.50
N LEU A 226 17.24 -21.96 -15.78
CA LEU A 226 15.83 -21.91 -16.18
C LEU A 226 15.69 -21.15 -17.50
N SER A 227 16.39 -20.02 -17.66
CA SER A 227 16.41 -19.24 -18.89
C SER A 227 16.94 -20.00 -20.10
N GLU A 228 18.01 -20.77 -19.93
CA GLU A 228 18.53 -21.64 -20.99
C GLU A 228 17.50 -22.70 -21.41
N ALA A 229 16.80 -23.29 -20.43
CA ALA A 229 15.74 -24.25 -20.71
C ALA A 229 14.53 -23.61 -21.39
N LEU A 230 14.10 -22.44 -20.94
CA LEU A 230 13.01 -21.68 -21.54
C LEU A 230 13.31 -21.28 -22.98
N ALA A 231 14.53 -20.86 -23.30
CA ALA A 231 14.90 -20.48 -24.67
C ALA A 231 14.76 -21.64 -25.69
N ARG A 232 14.83 -22.89 -25.22
CA ARG A 232 14.72 -24.12 -26.04
C ARG A 232 13.38 -24.83 -25.92
N ASN A 233 12.62 -24.53 -24.88
CA ASN A 233 11.33 -25.15 -24.64
C ASN A 233 10.23 -24.37 -25.35
N TYR A 234 9.47 -25.06 -26.20
CA TYR A 234 8.39 -24.48 -27.01
C TYR A 234 6.99 -24.95 -26.57
N THR A 235 6.89 -25.57 -25.39
CA THR A 235 5.64 -26.17 -24.87
C THR A 235 5.13 -25.47 -23.62
N LEU A 236 6.03 -24.89 -22.82
CA LEU A 236 5.70 -24.17 -21.62
C LEU A 236 5.04 -22.83 -21.96
N THR A 237 3.77 -22.70 -21.59
CA THR A 237 2.95 -21.51 -21.83
C THR A 237 2.72 -20.70 -20.56
N TYR A 238 2.86 -21.30 -19.38
CA TYR A 238 2.65 -20.65 -18.08
C TYR A 238 3.82 -20.91 -17.12
N LEU A 239 4.38 -19.83 -16.58
CA LEU A 239 5.44 -19.88 -15.57
C LEU A 239 5.09 -19.00 -14.36
N ASP A 240 4.95 -19.63 -13.19
CA ASP A 240 4.77 -18.93 -11.92
C ASP A 240 6.01 -19.05 -11.03
N MET A 241 6.67 -17.91 -10.81
CA MET A 241 7.83 -17.78 -9.94
C MET A 241 7.53 -16.92 -8.71
N THR A 242 6.27 -16.78 -8.32
CA THR A 242 5.86 -15.92 -7.20
C THR A 242 6.67 -16.19 -5.94
N GLY A 243 7.29 -15.16 -5.34
CA GLY A 243 8.04 -15.31 -4.09
C GLY A 243 9.38 -16.03 -4.23
N CYS A 244 9.94 -16.18 -5.44
CA CYS A 244 11.22 -16.87 -5.64
C CYS A 244 12.46 -16.04 -5.29
N ARG A 245 12.29 -14.73 -5.03
CA ARG A 245 13.36 -13.79 -4.64
C ARG A 245 14.58 -13.79 -5.58
N ILE A 246 14.32 -13.75 -6.89
CA ILE A 246 15.36 -13.89 -7.92
C ILE A 246 16.27 -12.65 -8.04
N GLY A 247 15.83 -11.50 -7.54
CA GLY A 247 16.59 -10.25 -7.61
C GLY A 247 16.67 -9.67 -9.04
N PRO A 248 17.36 -8.53 -9.21
CA PRO A 248 17.57 -7.92 -10.52
C PRO A 248 18.27 -8.86 -11.51
N GLU A 249 19.35 -9.51 -11.08
CA GLU A 249 20.11 -10.48 -11.91
C GLU A 249 19.23 -11.60 -12.46
N GLY A 250 18.33 -12.15 -11.63
CA GLY A 250 17.37 -13.15 -12.07
C GLY A 250 16.43 -12.63 -13.15
N GLY A 251 15.95 -11.39 -13.02
CA GLY A 251 15.17 -10.70 -14.04
C GLY A 251 15.94 -10.55 -15.37
N MET A 252 17.23 -10.22 -15.31
CA MET A 252 18.10 -10.11 -16.49
C MET A 252 18.23 -11.45 -17.23
N TYR A 253 18.44 -12.55 -16.51
CA TYR A 253 18.51 -13.87 -17.15
C TYR A 253 17.19 -14.24 -17.80
N LEU A 254 16.05 -13.97 -17.14
CA LEU A 254 14.74 -14.25 -17.73
C LEU A 254 14.50 -13.43 -18.98
N ALA A 255 14.90 -12.15 -18.99
CA ALA A 255 14.81 -11.30 -20.18
C ALA A 255 15.51 -11.92 -21.40
N GLN A 256 16.72 -12.47 -21.23
CA GLN A 256 17.45 -13.14 -22.32
C GLN A 256 16.67 -14.33 -22.91
N ALA A 257 15.98 -15.10 -22.07
CA ALA A 257 15.17 -16.22 -22.55
C ALA A 257 13.90 -15.75 -23.28
N LEU A 258 13.24 -14.72 -22.77
CA LEU A 258 12.00 -14.19 -23.33
C LEU A 258 12.17 -13.58 -24.73
N GLN A 259 13.38 -13.13 -25.07
CA GLN A 259 13.68 -12.63 -26.40
C GLN A 259 13.64 -13.74 -27.47
N ALA A 260 14.02 -14.97 -27.12
CA ALA A 260 14.04 -16.11 -28.03
C ALA A 260 12.80 -17.01 -27.91
N ASN A 261 12.15 -17.00 -26.74
CA ASN A 261 11.03 -17.87 -26.47
C ASN A 261 9.75 -17.41 -27.18
N THR A 262 9.16 -18.31 -27.96
CA THR A 262 7.95 -18.04 -28.75
C THR A 262 6.70 -18.76 -28.21
N ALA A 263 6.81 -19.45 -27.07
CA ALA A 263 5.76 -20.29 -26.52
C ALA A 263 5.08 -19.71 -25.27
N LEU A 264 5.85 -19.05 -24.40
CA LEU A 264 5.39 -18.56 -23.10
C LEU A 264 4.34 -17.48 -23.29
N ARG A 265 3.17 -17.66 -22.66
CA ARG A 265 2.00 -16.80 -22.76
C ARG A 265 1.76 -16.01 -21.48
N GLU A 266 2.01 -16.62 -20.34
CA GLU A 266 1.85 -15.99 -19.03
C GLU A 266 3.10 -16.15 -18.16
N LEU A 267 3.54 -15.03 -17.59
CA LEU A 267 4.68 -14.98 -16.67
C LEU A 267 4.29 -14.25 -15.39
N ASN A 268 4.41 -14.94 -14.26
CA ASN A 268 4.19 -14.36 -12.94
C ASN A 268 5.49 -14.26 -12.14
N LEU A 269 5.94 -13.02 -11.94
CA LEU A 269 7.12 -12.66 -11.17
C LEU A 269 6.77 -11.90 -9.88
N SER A 270 5.57 -12.12 -9.32
CA SER A 270 5.17 -11.42 -8.11
C SER A 270 6.14 -11.68 -6.94
N ARG A 271 6.44 -10.70 -6.10
CA ARG A 271 7.32 -10.86 -4.91
C ARG A 271 8.71 -11.43 -5.25
N CYS A 272 9.27 -11.05 -6.39
CA CYS A 272 10.56 -11.55 -6.87
C CYS A 272 11.74 -10.59 -6.63
N TYR A 273 11.46 -9.37 -6.16
CA TYR A 273 12.44 -8.32 -5.89
C TYR A 273 13.30 -7.99 -7.12
N ILE A 274 12.70 -7.95 -8.31
CA ILE A 274 13.45 -7.67 -9.55
C ILE A 274 13.95 -6.22 -9.61
N GLY A 275 13.29 -5.28 -8.92
CA GLY A 275 13.62 -3.86 -8.94
C GLY A 275 13.60 -3.24 -10.34
N ASP A 276 14.05 -2.00 -10.43
CA ASP A 276 14.07 -1.24 -11.68
C ASP A 276 15.03 -1.85 -12.71
N GLU A 277 16.23 -2.26 -12.29
CA GLU A 277 17.24 -2.86 -13.18
C GLU A 277 16.73 -4.12 -13.88
N GLY A 278 16.08 -5.03 -13.13
CA GLY A 278 15.48 -6.23 -13.69
C GLY A 278 14.33 -5.90 -14.65
N MET A 279 13.49 -4.93 -14.29
CA MET A 279 12.36 -4.51 -15.13
C MET A 279 12.81 -3.83 -16.42
N ILE A 280 13.86 -3.01 -16.40
CA ILE A 280 14.44 -2.38 -17.59
C ILE A 280 14.86 -3.46 -18.59
N LYS A 281 15.55 -4.51 -18.12
CA LYS A 281 15.98 -5.61 -18.99
C LYS A 281 14.81 -6.44 -19.51
N LEU A 282 13.80 -6.68 -18.68
CA LEU A 282 12.56 -7.33 -19.13
C LEU A 282 11.85 -6.50 -20.21
N ALA A 283 11.73 -5.18 -20.04
CA ALA A 283 11.10 -4.30 -21.02
C ALA A 283 11.85 -4.31 -22.36
N GLU A 284 13.19 -4.24 -22.34
CA GLU A 284 14.04 -4.35 -23.54
C GLU A 284 13.82 -5.66 -24.30
N ALA A 285 13.64 -6.79 -23.59
CA ALA A 285 13.40 -8.09 -24.21
C ALA A 285 11.96 -8.25 -24.72
N LEU A 286 10.99 -7.66 -24.02
CA LEU A 286 9.58 -7.83 -24.31
C LEU A 286 9.08 -6.95 -25.45
N LYS A 287 9.82 -5.90 -25.85
CA LYS A 287 9.43 -5.03 -26.97
C LYS A 287 9.11 -5.82 -28.25
N ASP A 288 9.94 -6.82 -28.57
CA ASP A 288 9.82 -7.67 -29.78
C ASP A 288 9.10 -9.00 -29.48
N SER A 289 8.74 -9.25 -28.23
CA SER A 289 8.08 -10.50 -27.84
C SER A 289 6.62 -10.49 -28.31
N THR A 290 6.30 -11.48 -29.14
CA THR A 290 4.95 -11.68 -29.70
C THR A 290 4.18 -12.80 -29.02
N SER A 291 4.86 -13.56 -28.15
CA SER A 291 4.32 -14.74 -27.49
C SER A 291 3.63 -14.39 -26.17
N LEU A 292 4.25 -13.53 -25.35
CA LEU A 292 3.77 -13.22 -24.01
C LEU A 292 2.54 -12.30 -24.05
N ASN A 293 1.44 -12.78 -23.47
CA ASN A 293 0.18 -12.04 -23.38
C ASN A 293 -0.03 -11.43 -21.98
N LYS A 294 0.47 -12.08 -20.93
CA LYS A 294 0.19 -11.68 -19.55
C LYS A 294 1.45 -11.63 -18.69
N LEU A 295 1.66 -10.50 -18.06
CA LEU A 295 2.82 -10.21 -17.22
C LEU A 295 2.37 -9.71 -15.85
N ILE A 296 2.70 -10.47 -14.80
CA ILE A 296 2.36 -10.14 -13.42
C ILE A 296 3.65 -9.79 -12.67
N LEU A 297 3.72 -8.55 -12.18
CA LEU A 297 4.90 -7.94 -11.56
C LEU A 297 4.57 -7.33 -10.19
N SER A 298 3.52 -7.79 -9.53
CA SER A 298 3.09 -7.24 -8.24
C SER A 298 4.14 -7.45 -7.13
N TYR A 299 4.32 -6.49 -6.24
CA TYR A 299 5.34 -6.52 -5.16
C TYR A 299 6.78 -6.75 -5.65
N ASN A 300 7.29 -5.89 -6.53
CA ASN A 300 8.66 -5.98 -7.04
C ASN A 300 9.55 -4.77 -6.76
N SER A 301 9.05 -3.83 -5.95
CA SER A 301 9.76 -2.59 -5.64
C SER A 301 10.09 -1.79 -6.89
N LEU A 302 9.15 -1.74 -7.84
CA LEU A 302 9.27 -0.98 -9.08
C LEU A 302 8.97 0.49 -8.82
N ASP A 303 9.87 1.38 -9.22
CA ASP A 303 9.78 2.83 -9.00
C ASP A 303 9.91 3.58 -10.34
N VAL A 304 10.51 4.77 -10.34
CA VAL A 304 10.65 5.67 -11.48
C VAL A 304 11.28 4.99 -12.70
N GLY A 305 12.40 4.28 -12.54
CA GLY A 305 13.12 3.67 -13.67
C GLY A 305 12.32 2.54 -14.32
N ALA A 306 11.65 1.73 -13.52
CA ALA A 306 10.73 0.71 -14.02
C ALA A 306 9.52 1.32 -14.73
N ALA A 307 8.95 2.40 -14.19
CA ALA A 307 7.81 3.09 -14.79
C ALA A 307 8.15 3.69 -16.17
N GLU A 308 9.36 4.23 -16.33
CA GLU A 308 9.85 4.70 -17.64
C GLU A 308 10.02 3.55 -18.63
N ALA A 309 10.62 2.44 -18.20
CA ALA A 309 10.80 1.25 -19.03
C ALA A 309 9.46 0.65 -19.47
N LEU A 310 8.50 0.55 -18.56
CA LEU A 310 7.13 0.09 -18.86
C LEU A 310 6.40 1.06 -19.79
N ALA A 311 6.60 2.37 -19.64
CA ALA A 311 6.02 3.37 -20.55
C ALA A 311 6.54 3.21 -21.99
N MET A 312 7.83 2.88 -22.16
CA MET A 312 8.41 2.57 -23.47
C MET A 312 7.86 1.25 -24.02
N LEU A 313 7.77 0.21 -23.17
CA LEU A 313 7.18 -1.08 -23.55
C LEU A 313 5.76 -0.93 -24.08
N LEU A 314 4.92 -0.09 -23.45
CA LEU A 314 3.55 0.18 -23.93
C LEU A 314 3.50 0.89 -25.29
N THR A 315 4.58 1.53 -25.73
CA THR A 315 4.64 2.17 -27.05
C THR A 315 5.06 1.19 -28.13
N GLU A 316 5.93 0.23 -27.77
CA GLU A 316 6.57 -0.68 -28.72
C GLU A 316 5.87 -2.04 -28.82
N ASN A 317 5.20 -2.49 -27.74
CA ASN A 317 4.55 -3.79 -27.68
C ASN A 317 3.02 -3.69 -27.74
N GLU A 318 2.42 -4.44 -28.66
CA GLU A 318 0.97 -4.55 -28.86
C GLU A 318 0.42 -5.96 -28.56
N TYR A 319 1.27 -6.88 -28.10
CA TYR A 319 0.90 -8.30 -27.89
C TYR A 319 0.55 -8.62 -26.43
N ILE A 320 1.13 -7.90 -25.49
CA ILE A 320 0.81 -8.01 -24.07
C ILE A 320 -0.57 -7.38 -23.84
N THR A 321 -1.52 -8.21 -23.42
CA THR A 321 -2.90 -7.85 -23.16
C THR A 321 -3.15 -7.56 -21.69
N ASP A 322 -2.37 -8.14 -20.78
CA ASP A 322 -2.64 -8.10 -19.35
C ASP A 322 -1.37 -7.78 -18.55
N ILE A 323 -1.38 -6.66 -17.83
CA ILE A 323 -0.29 -6.25 -16.94
C ILE A 323 -0.83 -6.02 -15.53
N ALA A 324 -0.20 -6.65 -14.54
CA ALA A 324 -0.48 -6.40 -13.13
C ALA A 324 0.77 -5.87 -12.42
N LEU A 325 0.66 -4.67 -11.85
CA LEU A 325 1.75 -3.90 -11.23
C LEU A 325 1.44 -3.55 -9.78
N ASP A 326 0.63 -4.36 -9.10
CA ASP A 326 0.12 -4.03 -7.76
C ASP A 326 1.23 -3.95 -6.72
N TYR A 327 1.05 -3.10 -5.70
CA TYR A 327 2.01 -2.96 -4.60
C TYR A 327 3.45 -2.67 -5.09
N ASN A 328 3.59 -1.65 -5.92
CA ASN A 328 4.87 -1.07 -6.32
C ASN A 328 4.91 0.41 -5.94
N TYR A 329 5.95 1.13 -6.34
CA TYR A 329 6.18 2.55 -6.02
C TYR A 329 5.87 3.45 -7.22
N MET A 330 4.93 3.07 -8.09
CA MET A 330 4.61 3.81 -9.32
C MET A 330 3.68 5.02 -9.06
N TYR A 331 4.15 6.00 -8.27
CA TYR A 331 3.41 7.22 -7.95
C TYR A 331 4.03 8.51 -8.49
N ASP A 332 5.25 8.50 -9.05
CA ASP A 332 5.89 9.72 -9.55
C ASP A 332 5.02 10.42 -10.63
N PRO A 333 4.58 11.67 -10.41
CA PRO A 333 3.64 12.32 -11.33
C PRO A 333 4.20 12.56 -12.73
N VAL A 334 5.51 12.82 -12.85
CA VAL A 334 6.13 13.18 -14.12
C VAL A 334 6.19 11.95 -15.03
N VAL A 335 6.72 10.85 -14.49
CA VAL A 335 6.87 9.60 -15.23
C VAL A 335 5.52 8.93 -15.46
N MET A 336 4.66 8.87 -14.46
CA MET A 336 3.35 8.23 -14.62
C MET A 336 2.44 8.97 -15.60
N LYS A 337 2.59 10.30 -15.74
CA LYS A 337 1.90 11.05 -16.78
C LYS A 337 2.33 10.62 -18.18
N LYS A 338 3.63 10.35 -18.39
CA LYS A 338 4.15 9.78 -19.65
C LYS A 338 3.65 8.36 -19.86
N PHE A 339 3.66 7.53 -18.81
CA PHE A 339 3.10 6.17 -18.84
C PHE A 339 1.64 6.16 -19.31
N PHE A 340 0.77 6.97 -18.69
CA PHE A 340 -0.64 7.06 -19.09
C PHE A 340 -0.83 7.67 -20.48
N LYS A 341 0.01 8.63 -20.89
CA LYS A 341 -0.02 9.15 -22.26
C LYS A 341 0.26 8.05 -23.28
N ASN A 342 1.25 7.19 -23.02
CA ASN A 342 1.59 6.06 -23.90
C ASN A 342 0.50 4.99 -23.87
N LEU A 343 -0.05 4.68 -22.69
CA LEU A 343 -1.21 3.79 -22.55
C LEU A 343 -2.42 4.28 -23.36
N ALA A 344 -2.65 5.59 -23.44
CA ALA A 344 -3.74 6.16 -24.22
C ALA A 344 -3.61 5.91 -25.73
N ALA A 345 -2.39 5.67 -26.23
CA ALA A 345 -2.07 5.37 -27.62
C ALA A 345 -1.89 3.86 -27.89
N ASN A 346 -1.64 3.06 -26.85
CA ASN A 346 -1.45 1.61 -26.99
C ASN A 346 -2.71 0.91 -27.50
N THR A 347 -2.51 -0.08 -28.38
CA THR A 347 -3.56 -0.82 -29.10
C THR A 347 -3.65 -2.29 -28.70
N GLY A 348 -2.77 -2.76 -27.80
CA GLY A 348 -2.70 -4.16 -27.38
C GLY A 348 -3.33 -4.43 -26.01
N LEU A 349 -3.10 -3.54 -25.05
CA LEU A 349 -3.42 -3.77 -23.65
C LEU A 349 -4.94 -3.76 -23.42
N VAL A 350 -5.41 -4.79 -22.74
CA VAL A 350 -6.82 -5.06 -22.42
C VAL A 350 -7.08 -4.88 -20.93
N SER A 351 -6.13 -5.25 -20.07
CA SER A 351 -6.25 -5.17 -18.62
C SER A 351 -4.99 -4.59 -18.00
N LEU A 352 -5.18 -3.59 -17.14
CA LEU A 352 -4.11 -3.00 -16.33
C LEU A 352 -4.53 -2.92 -14.87
N SER A 353 -3.66 -3.43 -13.99
CA SER A 353 -3.79 -3.26 -12.55
C SER A 353 -2.63 -2.47 -11.97
N LEU A 354 -2.97 -1.39 -11.25
CA LEU A 354 -2.05 -0.49 -10.56
C LEU A 354 -2.48 -0.32 -9.10
N GLN A 355 -2.99 -1.39 -8.47
CA GLN A 355 -3.44 -1.29 -7.08
C GLN A 355 -2.27 -0.96 -6.16
N TRP A 356 -2.50 -0.24 -5.07
CA TRP A 356 -1.48 -0.03 -4.04
C TRP A 356 -0.17 0.59 -4.57
N ASN A 357 -0.26 1.56 -5.50
CA ASN A 357 0.90 2.28 -6.03
C ASN A 357 1.04 3.70 -5.48
N GLY A 358 0.11 4.19 -4.65
CA GLY A 358 0.19 5.52 -4.05
C GLY A 358 -0.15 6.68 -4.98
N ILE A 359 -0.82 6.44 -6.11
CA ILE A 359 -1.19 7.46 -7.09
C ILE A 359 -2.11 8.51 -6.44
N SER A 360 -1.67 9.78 -6.35
CA SER A 360 -2.42 10.89 -5.74
C SER A 360 -2.58 12.12 -6.62
N ASP A 361 -1.66 12.37 -7.55
CA ASP A 361 -1.52 13.68 -8.17
C ASP A 361 -2.69 14.05 -9.12
N PRO A 362 -3.24 15.28 -9.06
CA PRO A 362 -4.36 15.70 -9.90
C PRO A 362 -4.09 15.60 -11.40
N SER A 363 -2.83 15.79 -11.83
CA SER A 363 -2.43 15.70 -13.24
C SER A 363 -2.52 14.26 -13.76
N LEU A 364 -2.33 13.26 -12.89
CA LEU A 364 -2.53 11.86 -13.23
C LEU A 364 -4.00 11.55 -13.43
N GLY A 365 -4.91 12.14 -12.64
CA GLY A 365 -6.35 12.05 -12.87
C GLY A 365 -6.76 12.55 -14.27
N LEU A 366 -6.15 13.64 -14.74
CA LEU A 366 -6.34 14.14 -16.12
C LEU A 366 -5.76 13.17 -17.17
N ALA A 367 -4.56 12.63 -16.94
CA ALA A 367 -3.93 11.68 -17.85
C ALA A 367 -4.75 10.39 -17.98
N ILE A 368 -5.22 9.83 -16.88
CA ILE A 368 -6.10 8.65 -16.86
C ILE A 368 -7.41 8.97 -17.58
N ALA A 369 -8.02 10.14 -17.34
CA ALA A 369 -9.22 10.54 -18.06
C ALA A 369 -9.00 10.64 -19.58
N GLN A 370 -7.78 10.96 -20.04
CA GLN A 370 -7.42 10.91 -21.46
C GLN A 370 -7.29 9.46 -21.95
N VAL A 371 -6.72 8.55 -21.17
CA VAL A 371 -6.69 7.11 -21.48
C VAL A 371 -8.11 6.61 -21.74
N LEU A 372 -9.05 6.88 -20.83
CA LEU A 372 -10.43 6.39 -20.96
C LEU A 372 -11.10 6.86 -22.26
N LYS A 373 -10.85 8.12 -22.65
CA LYS A 373 -11.46 8.73 -23.84
C LYS A 373 -10.83 8.31 -25.16
N LYS A 374 -9.51 8.04 -25.17
CA LYS A 374 -8.76 7.79 -26.40
C LYS A 374 -8.58 6.31 -26.68
N ASN A 375 -8.24 5.53 -25.65
CA ASN A 375 -7.90 4.12 -25.79
C ASN A 375 -9.14 3.29 -26.17
N GLU A 376 -8.96 2.35 -27.11
CA GLU A 376 -10.03 1.55 -27.70
C GLU A 376 -9.94 0.05 -27.35
N THR A 377 -8.92 -0.36 -26.58
CA THR A 377 -8.63 -1.77 -26.29
C THR A 377 -8.72 -2.12 -24.82
N LEU A 378 -8.43 -1.17 -23.93
CA LEU A 378 -8.44 -1.33 -22.48
C LEU A 378 -9.87 -1.53 -21.99
N LYS A 379 -10.15 -2.75 -21.52
CA LYS A 379 -11.45 -3.17 -20.98
C LYS A 379 -11.50 -3.09 -19.46
N SER A 380 -10.37 -3.32 -18.78
CA SER A 380 -10.29 -3.32 -17.33
C SER A 380 -9.15 -2.43 -16.86
N LEU A 381 -9.45 -1.51 -15.95
CA LEU A 381 -8.47 -0.67 -15.28
C LEU A 381 -8.72 -0.72 -13.77
N ASP A 382 -7.70 -1.12 -13.03
CA ASP A 382 -7.74 -1.19 -11.58
C ASP A 382 -6.79 -0.16 -10.94
N LEU A 383 -7.38 0.78 -10.21
CA LEU A 383 -6.72 1.85 -9.47
C LEU A 383 -7.08 1.79 -7.98
N SER A 384 -7.54 0.63 -7.50
CA SER A 384 -7.93 0.46 -6.11
C SER A 384 -6.75 0.66 -5.15
N TYR A 385 -7.03 1.07 -3.92
CA TYR A 385 -6.04 1.27 -2.88
C TYR A 385 -4.92 2.26 -3.26
N ASN A 386 -5.29 3.32 -3.97
CA ASN A 386 -4.41 4.45 -4.25
C ASN A 386 -4.82 5.67 -3.39
N ARG A 387 -4.28 6.84 -3.71
CA ARG A 387 -4.51 8.09 -2.99
C ARG A 387 -5.31 9.08 -3.85
N LEU A 388 -6.20 8.59 -4.70
CA LEU A 388 -7.05 9.41 -5.57
C LEU A 388 -8.10 10.15 -4.74
N ASP A 389 -7.96 11.46 -4.64
CA ASP A 389 -8.84 12.33 -3.86
C ASP A 389 -9.86 13.08 -4.74
N SER A 390 -10.60 14.02 -4.13
CA SER A 390 -11.59 14.88 -4.77
C SER A 390 -11.07 15.65 -6.00
N SER A 391 -9.77 15.94 -6.08
CA SER A 391 -9.19 16.66 -7.22
C SER A 391 -9.28 15.86 -8.52
N SER A 392 -9.19 14.53 -8.42
CA SER A 392 -9.19 13.60 -9.55
C SER A 392 -10.59 13.26 -10.08
N VAL A 393 -11.62 13.47 -9.26
CA VAL A 393 -13.02 13.05 -9.51
C VAL A 393 -13.62 13.74 -10.74
N LYS A 394 -13.40 15.04 -10.90
CA LYS A 394 -13.88 15.79 -12.07
C LYS A 394 -13.29 15.25 -13.38
N PRO A 395 -11.97 15.03 -13.50
CA PRO A 395 -11.36 14.29 -14.60
C PRO A 395 -11.99 12.91 -14.82
N PHE A 396 -12.08 12.06 -13.79
CA PHE A 396 -12.65 10.71 -13.90
C PHE A 396 -14.09 10.73 -14.41
N ARG A 397 -14.95 11.59 -13.87
CA ARG A 397 -16.34 11.75 -14.34
C ARG A 397 -16.40 12.04 -15.83
N ARG A 398 -15.55 12.96 -16.33
CA ARG A 398 -15.45 13.30 -17.75
C ARG A 398 -14.86 12.15 -18.58
N GLY A 399 -13.90 11.40 -18.02
CA GLY A 399 -13.29 10.23 -18.64
C GLY A 399 -14.30 9.09 -18.82
N ILE A 400 -15.00 8.71 -17.75
CA ILE A 400 -16.05 7.67 -17.71
C ILE A 400 -17.16 7.98 -18.71
N ALA A 401 -17.63 9.24 -18.75
CA ALA A 401 -18.68 9.67 -19.66
C ALA A 401 -18.28 9.54 -21.14
N GLY A 402 -16.99 9.70 -21.46
CA GLY A 402 -16.44 9.60 -22.81
C GLY A 402 -15.67 8.31 -23.08
N ALA A 403 -15.81 7.28 -22.23
CA ALA A 403 -15.07 6.05 -22.37
C ALA A 403 -15.44 5.31 -23.66
N LYS A 404 -14.43 4.86 -24.43
CA LYS A 404 -14.65 4.16 -25.71
C LYS A 404 -14.75 2.64 -25.58
N ALA A 405 -13.89 2.03 -24.76
CA ALA A 405 -13.79 0.58 -24.64
C ALA A 405 -13.87 0.05 -23.20
N LEU A 406 -13.56 0.89 -22.21
CA LEU A 406 -13.50 0.45 -20.81
C LEU A 406 -14.85 -0.09 -20.34
N GLY A 407 -14.84 -1.33 -19.82
CA GLY A 407 -15.99 -2.00 -19.23
C GLY A 407 -15.95 -2.03 -17.70
N VAL A 408 -14.75 -2.15 -17.13
CA VAL A 408 -14.53 -2.28 -15.68
C VAL A 408 -13.53 -1.22 -15.23
N LEU A 409 -13.97 -0.36 -14.31
CA LEU A 409 -13.12 0.59 -13.60
C LEU A 409 -13.19 0.28 -12.11
N ARG A 410 -12.06 -0.06 -11.50
CA ARG A 410 -11.98 -0.26 -10.05
C ARG A 410 -11.23 0.89 -9.39
N MET A 411 -11.84 1.44 -8.35
CA MET A 411 -11.31 2.57 -7.58
C MET A 411 -11.52 2.35 -6.08
N ALA A 412 -11.67 1.09 -5.66
CA ALA A 412 -11.95 0.75 -4.27
C ALA A 412 -10.90 1.33 -3.32
N ARG A 413 -11.29 1.69 -2.09
CA ARG A 413 -10.43 2.26 -1.05
C ARG A 413 -9.48 3.39 -1.51
N ASN A 414 -10.03 4.38 -2.20
CA ASN A 414 -9.36 5.68 -2.44
C ASN A 414 -9.99 6.75 -1.52
N PRO A 415 -9.29 7.86 -1.21
CA PRO A 415 -9.81 8.99 -0.41
C PRO A 415 -10.86 9.83 -1.16
N ILE A 416 -11.86 9.16 -1.73
CA ILE A 416 -12.99 9.75 -2.44
C ILE A 416 -14.10 10.01 -1.42
N THR A 417 -14.60 11.24 -1.37
CA THR A 417 -15.69 11.58 -0.43
C THR A 417 -17.03 10.99 -0.88
N ALA A 418 -17.99 10.93 0.04
CA ALA A 418 -19.34 10.46 -0.26
C ALA A 418 -20.07 11.31 -1.32
N GLU A 419 -19.78 12.61 -1.40
CA GLU A 419 -20.30 13.52 -2.43
C GLU A 419 -19.61 13.28 -3.78
N ASP A 420 -18.30 13.02 -3.77
CA ASP A 420 -17.54 12.70 -4.96
C ASP A 420 -17.96 11.38 -5.59
N ALA A 421 -18.23 10.36 -4.78
CA ALA A 421 -18.77 9.09 -5.24
C ALA A 421 -20.08 9.29 -6.02
N GLU A 422 -20.95 10.19 -5.55
CA GLU A 422 -22.18 10.55 -6.27
C GLU A 422 -21.88 11.28 -7.59
N ASN A 423 -20.90 12.17 -7.61
CA ASN A 423 -20.44 12.83 -8.83
C ASN A 423 -19.91 11.85 -9.88
N LEU A 424 -19.29 10.74 -9.50
CA LEU A 424 -18.85 9.70 -10.43
C LEU A 424 -20.02 8.98 -11.12
N LEU A 425 -21.14 8.77 -10.41
CA LEU A 425 -22.36 8.18 -11.00
C LEU A 425 -22.94 9.01 -12.15
N LEU A 426 -22.80 10.34 -12.08
CA LEU A 426 -23.22 11.23 -13.18
C LEU A 426 -22.44 10.96 -14.47
N GLY A 427 -21.18 10.53 -14.36
CA GLY A 427 -20.37 10.09 -15.50
C GLY A 427 -20.92 8.81 -16.13
N LEU A 428 -21.30 7.82 -15.30
CA LEU A 428 -21.89 6.56 -15.76
C LEU A 428 -23.24 6.75 -16.45
N LYS A 429 -24.02 7.76 -16.06
CA LYS A 429 -25.28 8.11 -16.74
C LYS A 429 -25.07 8.39 -18.22
N SER A 430 -23.94 9.00 -18.59
CA SER A 430 -23.60 9.29 -19.98
C SER A 430 -22.76 8.19 -20.65
N SER A 431 -22.04 7.38 -19.87
CA SER A 431 -21.17 6.32 -20.40
C SER A 431 -21.95 5.24 -21.16
N LYS A 432 -21.36 4.73 -22.25
CA LYS A 432 -21.95 3.64 -23.05
C LYS A 432 -21.30 2.28 -22.78
N THR A 433 -20.05 2.27 -22.31
CA THR A 433 -19.24 1.05 -22.23
C THR A 433 -19.01 0.57 -20.80
N VAL A 434 -18.87 1.50 -19.84
CA VAL A 434 -18.53 1.16 -18.45
C VAL A 434 -19.73 0.49 -17.80
N LYS A 435 -19.56 -0.78 -17.44
CA LYS A 435 -20.56 -1.61 -16.76
C LYS A 435 -20.29 -1.73 -15.26
N VAL A 436 -19.01 -1.82 -14.88
CA VAL A 436 -18.62 -1.99 -13.49
C VAL A 436 -17.81 -0.76 -13.06
N LEU A 437 -18.29 -0.07 -12.02
CA LEU A 437 -17.54 0.95 -11.30
C LEU A 437 -17.40 0.50 -9.85
N ASP A 438 -16.27 -0.12 -9.52
CA ASP A 438 -16.04 -0.63 -8.18
C ASP A 438 -15.58 0.50 -7.24
N LEU A 439 -16.44 0.84 -6.28
CA LEU A 439 -16.21 1.80 -5.19
C LEU A 439 -16.23 1.10 -3.83
N SER A 440 -15.90 -0.20 -3.79
CA SER A 440 -15.81 -0.95 -2.53
C SER A 440 -14.90 -0.23 -1.52
N GLU A 441 -15.23 -0.34 -0.24
CA GLU A 441 -14.51 0.39 0.84
C GLU A 441 -14.55 1.93 0.75
N ILE A 442 -15.40 2.50 -0.11
CA ILE A 442 -15.72 3.94 -0.10
C ILE A 442 -17.09 4.14 0.51
N TRP A 443 -17.18 5.10 1.45
CA TRP A 443 -18.42 5.46 2.11
C TRP A 443 -19.26 6.39 1.23
N VAL A 444 -20.54 6.10 1.10
CA VAL A 444 -21.47 6.83 0.21
C VAL A 444 -22.61 7.48 0.99
N ASN A 445 -23.19 8.54 0.47
CA ASN A 445 -24.31 9.22 1.11
C ASN A 445 -25.66 8.53 0.76
N LYS A 446 -26.77 8.94 1.40
CA LYS A 446 -28.10 8.40 1.08
C LYS A 446 -28.60 8.76 -0.32
N GLU A 447 -28.12 9.87 -0.88
CA GLU A 447 -28.55 10.34 -2.20
C GLU A 447 -27.89 9.52 -3.33
N PHE A 448 -26.62 9.15 -3.18
CA PHE A 448 -25.89 8.19 -3.98
C PHE A 448 -26.71 6.92 -4.20
N VAL A 449 -27.24 6.33 -3.13
CA VAL A 449 -28.04 5.09 -3.22
C VAL A 449 -29.32 5.31 -4.03
N LYS A 450 -29.97 6.48 -3.91
CA LYS A 450 -31.15 6.82 -4.73
C LYS A 450 -30.75 7.01 -6.20
N THR A 451 -29.66 7.72 -6.46
CA THR A 451 -29.14 7.97 -7.81
C THR A 451 -28.72 6.67 -8.49
N LEU A 452 -28.05 5.77 -7.77
CA LEU A 452 -27.64 4.45 -8.26
C LEU A 452 -28.86 3.58 -8.60
N LYS A 453 -29.87 3.51 -7.72
CA LYS A 453 -31.11 2.76 -8.01
C LYS A 453 -31.82 3.26 -9.27
N LYS A 454 -31.89 4.58 -9.45
CA LYS A 454 -32.44 5.19 -10.66
C LYS A 454 -31.61 4.79 -11.89
N LEU A 455 -30.28 4.81 -11.79
CA LEU A 455 -29.39 4.42 -12.88
C LEU A 455 -29.56 2.94 -13.26
N GLN A 456 -29.57 2.05 -12.26
CA GLN A 456 -29.74 0.59 -12.43
C GLN A 456 -31.10 0.20 -13.03
N SER A 457 -32.13 1.03 -12.85
CA SER A 457 -33.42 0.82 -13.54
C SER A 457 -33.36 1.07 -15.05
N THR A 458 -32.35 1.81 -15.53
CA THR A 458 -32.20 2.20 -16.93
C THR A 458 -31.02 1.55 -17.64
N LYS A 459 -30.00 1.12 -16.88
CA LYS A 459 -28.76 0.53 -17.39
C LYS A 459 -28.35 -0.65 -16.53
N ASP A 460 -27.79 -1.66 -17.17
CA ASP A 460 -27.14 -2.78 -16.51
C ASP A 460 -25.75 -2.34 -16.03
N VAL A 461 -25.68 -1.83 -14.80
CA VAL A 461 -24.45 -1.35 -14.16
C VAL A 461 -24.29 -1.90 -12.75
N GLU A 462 -23.07 -2.33 -12.45
CA GLU A 462 -22.65 -2.82 -11.15
C GLU A 462 -21.76 -1.77 -10.48
N VAL A 463 -22.18 -1.31 -9.30
CA VAL A 463 -21.42 -0.35 -8.52
C VAL A 463 -21.37 -0.85 -7.09
N PRO A 464 -20.46 -1.76 -6.74
CA PRO A 464 -20.24 -2.12 -5.35
C PRO A 464 -19.66 -0.90 -4.62
N TYR A 465 -20.10 -0.70 -3.38
CA TYR A 465 -19.67 0.39 -2.51
C TYR A 465 -19.52 -0.13 -1.08
N GLY A 466 -18.80 0.60 -0.23
CA GLY A 466 -18.60 0.22 1.16
C GLY A 466 -19.85 0.45 2.03
N GLY A 467 -19.75 1.39 2.97
CA GLY A 467 -20.84 1.75 3.87
C GLY A 467 -21.71 2.90 3.38
N ILE A 468 -22.92 3.02 3.92
CA ILE A 468 -23.69 4.27 3.81
C ILE A 468 -23.33 5.13 5.01
N HIS A 469 -22.90 6.36 4.77
CA HIS A 469 -22.74 7.39 5.79
C HIS A 469 -24.13 7.67 6.39
N SER A 470 -24.51 6.89 7.40
CA SER A 470 -25.65 7.23 8.24
C SER A 470 -25.23 8.43 9.07
N ASN A 471 -26.03 9.49 9.06
CA ASN A 471 -25.87 10.64 9.95
C ASN A 471 -25.91 10.17 11.41
N TYR A 472 -24.80 9.67 11.95
CA TYR A 472 -24.64 9.49 13.38
C TYR A 472 -24.44 10.88 13.96
N VAL A 473 -25.53 11.48 14.42
CA VAL A 473 -25.44 12.60 15.34
C VAL A 473 -24.92 12.00 16.65
N ILE A 474 -23.67 12.29 16.98
CA ILE A 474 -23.13 11.96 18.31
C ILE A 474 -23.95 12.81 19.30
N HIS A 475 -24.95 12.18 19.91
CA HIS A 475 -25.64 12.80 21.03
C HIS A 475 -24.67 12.80 22.21
N GLY A 476 -24.11 13.96 22.54
CA GLY A 476 -23.38 14.15 23.79
C GLY A 476 -24.26 13.76 24.99
N PRO A 477 -23.65 13.47 26.16
CA PRO A 477 -24.41 13.13 27.37
C PRO A 477 -25.45 14.22 27.66
N ASP A 478 -26.69 13.84 28.00
CA ASP A 478 -27.71 14.80 28.45
C ASP A 478 -27.24 15.49 29.73
N TYR A 479 -26.62 16.66 29.59
CA TYR A 479 -26.03 17.44 30.68
C TYR A 479 -27.07 17.75 31.77
N GLN A 480 -28.32 18.03 31.39
CA GLN A 480 -29.40 18.25 32.36
C GLN A 480 -29.64 16.99 33.19
N ALA A 481 -29.70 15.81 32.55
CA ALA A 481 -29.88 14.56 33.26
C ALA A 481 -28.69 14.18 34.16
N VAL A 482 -27.46 14.42 33.69
CA VAL A 482 -26.23 14.13 34.46
C VAL A 482 -26.14 15.03 35.70
N LEU A 483 -26.37 16.34 35.55
CA LEU A 483 -26.32 17.29 36.65
C LEU A 483 -27.43 17.01 37.68
N MET A 484 -28.64 16.67 37.23
CA MET A 484 -29.77 16.32 38.11
C MET A 484 -29.52 15.03 38.89
N LYS A 485 -28.96 13.99 38.25
CA LYS A 485 -28.55 12.75 38.92
C LYS A 485 -27.46 13.02 39.96
N ARG A 486 -26.47 13.86 39.63
CA ARG A 486 -25.40 14.25 40.56
C ARG A 486 -25.93 15.08 41.74
N ALA A 487 -26.86 16.00 41.50
CA ALA A 487 -27.47 16.83 42.54
C ALA A 487 -28.31 15.99 43.52
N ARG A 488 -29.10 15.04 43.01
CA ARG A 488 -29.84 14.05 43.82
C ARG A 488 -28.87 13.19 44.64
N TYR A 489 -27.81 12.68 44.01
CA TYR A 489 -26.79 11.90 44.70
C TYR A 489 -26.10 12.72 45.81
N GLU A 490 -25.65 13.95 45.54
CA GLU A 490 -25.03 14.80 46.56
C GLU A 490 -25.96 15.11 47.73
N ALA A 491 -27.25 15.31 47.47
CA ALA A 491 -28.26 15.53 48.51
C ALA A 491 -28.50 14.28 49.37
N GLN A 492 -28.38 13.08 48.77
CA GLN A 492 -28.72 11.78 49.39
C GLN A 492 -27.52 10.91 49.79
N LYS A 493 -26.27 11.32 49.48
CA LYS A 493 -25.00 10.70 49.93
C LYS A 493 -25.09 10.33 51.43
N PRO A 494 -24.42 9.26 51.90
CA PRO A 494 -24.49 8.80 53.29
C PRO A 494 -24.05 9.91 54.26
N LYS A 495 -25.02 10.70 54.72
CA LYS A 495 -24.88 11.80 55.67
C LYS A 495 -25.61 11.48 56.98
N PRO A 496 -25.32 12.15 58.11
CA PRO A 496 -26.14 12.02 59.31
C PRO A 496 -27.61 12.33 59.01
N LYS A 497 -28.58 11.62 59.61
CA LYS A 497 -30.03 11.77 59.31
C LYS A 497 -30.55 13.22 59.31
N LYS A 498 -29.92 14.13 60.07
CA LYS A 498 -30.25 15.58 60.12
C LYS A 498 -29.85 16.36 58.85
N GLN A 499 -28.95 15.83 58.03
CA GLN A 499 -28.38 16.48 56.84
C GLN A 499 -28.82 15.84 55.53
N ARG A 500 -29.51 14.70 55.58
CA ARG A 500 -30.14 14.09 54.40
C ARG A 500 -31.40 14.88 54.06
N ARG A 501 -31.43 15.46 52.87
CA ARG A 501 -32.60 16.14 52.31
C ARG A 501 -32.86 15.53 50.95
N ASP A 502 -34.13 15.27 50.66
CA ASP A 502 -34.50 14.83 49.32
C ASP A 502 -34.40 16.03 48.38
N PHE A 503 -33.65 15.89 47.29
CA PHE A 503 -33.55 16.92 46.27
C PHE A 503 -34.89 17.11 45.55
N GLY A 504 -35.71 16.08 45.44
CA GLY A 504 -37.04 16.19 44.84
C GLY A 504 -37.98 17.08 45.64
N HIS A 505 -37.89 17.05 46.96
CA HIS A 505 -38.64 17.98 47.82
C HIS A 505 -38.18 19.45 47.66
N LEU A 506 -36.93 19.69 47.23
CA LEU A 506 -36.49 21.04 46.86
C LEU A 506 -37.17 21.49 45.57
N MET A 507 -37.33 20.60 44.59
CA MET A 507 -38.02 20.91 43.34
C MET A 507 -39.50 21.25 43.56
N PHE A 508 -40.17 20.61 44.51
CA PHE A 508 -41.55 20.95 44.91
C PHE A 508 -41.68 22.27 45.67
N LEU A 509 -40.58 22.82 46.22
CA LEU A 509 -40.57 24.13 46.88
C LEU A 509 -40.38 25.29 45.90
N LEU A 510 -40.02 25.00 44.65
CA LEU A 510 -39.95 25.99 43.59
C LEU A 510 -41.39 26.37 43.17
N GLY A 511 -41.67 27.67 43.17
CA GLY A 511 -42.95 28.20 42.68
C GLY A 511 -43.05 28.15 41.16
N ASP A 512 -44.16 28.64 40.62
CA ASP A 512 -44.45 28.58 39.18
C ASP A 512 -43.97 29.83 38.41
N GLN A 513 -43.20 30.72 39.05
CA GLN A 513 -42.66 31.94 38.45
C GLN A 513 -41.14 31.85 38.31
N PRO A 514 -40.55 32.39 37.22
CA PRO A 514 -39.10 32.45 37.06
C PRO A 514 -38.45 33.24 38.20
N ILE A 515 -37.31 32.76 38.69
CA ILE A 515 -36.60 33.39 39.82
C ILE A 515 -35.16 33.73 39.45
N THR A 516 -34.53 34.63 40.19
CA THR A 516 -33.11 34.96 40.05
C THR A 516 -32.22 33.91 40.73
N GLN A 517 -30.93 33.89 40.37
CA GLN A 517 -29.94 33.01 41.01
C GLN A 517 -29.87 33.21 42.53
N ASP A 518 -29.94 34.46 43.01
CA ASP A 518 -29.92 34.77 44.44
C ASP A 518 -31.15 34.20 45.15
N GLN A 519 -32.33 34.35 44.55
CA GLN A 519 -33.58 33.79 45.08
C GLN A 519 -33.54 32.26 45.12
N PHE A 520 -33.00 31.61 44.08
CA PHE A 520 -32.81 30.16 44.07
C PHE A 520 -31.88 29.71 45.20
N MET A 521 -30.75 30.41 45.39
CA MET A 521 -29.79 30.10 46.46
C MET A 521 -30.37 30.36 47.86
N GLU A 522 -31.26 31.34 48.03
CA GLU A 522 -32.01 31.52 49.28
C GLU A 522 -32.95 30.35 49.59
N ILE A 523 -33.67 29.83 48.59
CA ILE A 523 -34.55 28.67 48.75
C ILE A 523 -33.72 27.44 49.14
N VAL A 524 -32.58 27.23 48.49
CA VAL A 524 -31.62 26.15 48.84
C VAL A 524 -31.12 26.29 50.29
N LYS A 525 -30.75 27.51 50.72
CA LYS A 525 -30.34 27.81 52.10
C LYS A 525 -31.46 27.55 53.11
N LYS A 526 -32.69 27.97 52.82
CA LYS A 526 -33.89 27.74 53.65
C LYS A 526 -34.19 26.24 53.80
N PHE A 527 -34.07 25.49 52.70
CA PHE A 527 -34.29 24.04 52.69
C PHE A 527 -33.14 23.24 53.35
N LYS A 528 -31.97 23.87 53.51
CA LYS A 528 -30.74 23.27 54.08
C LYS A 528 -30.22 22.09 53.25
N CYS A 529 -30.32 22.19 51.93
CA CYS A 529 -29.73 21.20 51.02
C CYS A 529 -28.21 21.42 50.93
N LYS A 530 -27.42 20.39 51.25
CA LYS A 530 -25.95 20.45 51.16
C LYS A 530 -25.49 19.84 49.83
N VAL A 531 -25.51 20.64 48.78
CA VAL A 531 -24.99 20.32 47.44
C VAL A 531 -23.92 21.37 47.10
N SER A 532 -22.91 21.00 46.32
CA SER A 532 -21.81 21.89 45.92
C SER A 532 -22.32 23.15 45.19
N LYS A 533 -21.68 24.29 45.43
CA LYS A 533 -22.11 25.57 44.84
C LYS A 533 -21.87 25.58 43.33
N GLU A 534 -20.77 24.96 42.92
CA GLU A 534 -20.36 24.78 41.52
C GLU A 534 -21.40 23.97 40.74
N LEU A 535 -21.93 22.90 41.35
CA LEU A 535 -22.98 22.09 40.74
C LEU A 535 -24.29 22.85 40.56
N PHE A 536 -24.67 23.70 41.53
CA PHE A 536 -25.86 24.55 41.37
C PHE A 536 -25.66 25.62 40.31
N SER A 537 -24.49 26.26 40.24
CA SER A 537 -24.23 27.24 39.18
C SER A 537 -24.30 26.60 37.79
N GLU A 538 -23.77 25.39 37.62
CA GLU A 538 -23.87 24.67 36.35
C GLU A 538 -25.30 24.20 36.07
N LEU A 539 -26.04 23.73 37.08
CA LEU A 539 -27.43 23.34 36.92
C LEU A 539 -28.31 24.52 36.48
N ILE A 540 -28.09 25.71 37.05
CA ILE A 540 -28.83 26.93 36.72
C ILE A 540 -28.61 27.36 35.27
N LYS A 541 -27.36 27.27 34.77
CA LYS A 541 -27.03 27.62 33.38
C LYS A 541 -27.78 26.76 32.35
N GLN A 542 -28.22 25.56 32.72
CA GLN A 542 -28.92 24.65 31.81
C GLN A 542 -30.43 24.95 31.64
N PHE A 543 -30.99 25.90 32.41
CA PHE A 543 -32.41 26.28 32.34
C PHE A 543 -32.59 27.82 32.22
N PRO A 544 -32.11 28.44 31.13
CA PRO A 544 -32.27 29.87 30.91
C PRO A 544 -33.70 30.23 30.50
N THR A 545 -34.15 31.44 30.84
CA THR A 545 -35.34 32.05 30.22
C THR A 545 -34.94 33.05 29.13
N LYS A 546 -35.92 33.61 28.40
CA LYS A 546 -35.69 34.70 27.42
C LYS A 546 -35.03 35.94 28.02
N LYS A 547 -35.01 36.08 29.36
CA LYS A 547 -34.29 37.13 30.09
C LYS A 547 -33.08 36.49 30.77
N SER A 548 -31.87 36.94 30.44
CA SER A 548 -30.60 36.30 30.85
C SER A 548 -30.43 36.07 32.35
N ASN A 549 -31.11 36.87 33.19
CA ASN A 549 -30.93 36.84 34.65
C ASN A 549 -32.00 36.00 35.39
N LEU A 550 -32.91 35.34 34.67
CA LEU A 550 -34.02 34.56 35.25
C LEU A 550 -33.95 33.09 34.84
N ILE A 551 -34.23 32.22 35.81
CA ILE A 551 -34.14 30.76 35.72
C ILE A 551 -35.53 30.19 35.49
N ASP A 552 -35.66 29.28 34.52
CA ASP A 552 -36.90 28.55 34.30
C ASP A 552 -37.03 27.39 35.30
N VAL A 553 -37.61 27.69 36.45
CA VAL A 553 -37.82 26.72 37.52
C VAL A 553 -38.89 25.68 37.21
N VAL A 554 -39.81 25.99 36.28
CA VAL A 554 -40.85 25.05 35.86
C VAL A 554 -40.23 23.98 34.96
N ALA A 555 -39.46 24.39 33.95
CA ALA A 555 -38.70 23.46 33.11
C ALA A 555 -37.70 22.63 33.91
N MET A 556 -37.04 23.24 34.92
CA MET A 556 -36.14 22.55 35.83
C MET A 556 -36.87 21.46 36.65
N ARG A 557 -38.04 21.78 37.21
CA ARG A 557 -38.88 20.85 37.97
C ARG A 557 -39.42 19.72 37.11
N ASP A 558 -39.93 20.04 35.92
CA ASP A 558 -40.53 19.05 35.02
C ASP A 558 -39.47 18.09 34.47
N LYS A 559 -38.28 18.59 34.12
CA LYS A 559 -37.14 17.74 33.74
C LYS A 559 -36.72 16.83 34.91
N TYR A 560 -36.69 17.32 36.15
CA TYR A 560 -36.39 16.48 37.32
C TYR A 560 -37.43 15.37 37.51
N LEU A 561 -38.72 15.69 37.42
CA LEU A 561 -39.81 14.72 37.59
C LEU A 561 -39.84 13.69 36.45
N SER A 562 -39.49 14.08 35.23
CA SER A 562 -39.35 13.14 34.09
C SER A 562 -38.24 12.11 34.33
N LEU A 563 -37.16 12.49 35.00
CA LEU A 563 -36.04 11.61 35.32
C LEU A 563 -36.31 10.74 36.55
N PHE A 564 -37.19 11.20 37.45
CA PHE A 564 -37.44 10.59 38.75
C PHE A 564 -38.93 10.61 39.13
N PRO A 565 -39.76 9.78 38.46
CA PRO A 565 -41.22 9.79 38.63
C PRO A 565 -41.67 9.35 40.03
N ASP A 566 -40.89 8.55 40.75
CA ASP A 566 -41.22 8.04 42.09
C ASP A 566 -41.07 9.08 43.21
N THR A 567 -40.72 10.32 42.88
CA THR A 567 -40.50 11.38 43.88
C THR A 567 -41.83 11.83 44.48
N THR A 568 -42.14 11.38 45.70
CA THR A 568 -43.35 11.79 46.42
C THR A 568 -43.18 13.14 47.12
N PRO A 569 -44.21 14.01 47.18
CA PRO A 569 -44.20 15.23 47.98
C PRO A 569 -44.02 14.95 49.49
N PRO A 570 -43.44 15.89 50.26
CA PRO A 570 -43.23 15.68 51.69
C PRO A 570 -44.58 15.62 52.45
N GLU A 571 -44.76 14.59 53.28
CA GLU A 571 -45.96 14.46 54.12
C GLU A 571 -46.14 15.68 55.07
N PRO A 572 -47.38 16.17 55.26
CA PRO A 572 -47.64 17.28 56.18
C PRO A 572 -47.28 16.88 57.62
N LYS A 573 -46.53 17.75 58.31
CA LYS A 573 -46.09 17.51 59.69
C LYS A 573 -47.31 17.40 60.62
N LYS A 574 -47.55 16.21 61.19
CA LYS A 574 -48.50 16.04 62.30
C LYS A 574 -48.09 16.94 63.49
N PRO A 575 -49.04 17.64 64.15
CA PRO A 575 -48.73 18.54 65.26
C PRO A 575 -48.06 17.78 66.42
N LYS A 576 -46.99 18.36 66.98
CA LYS A 576 -46.19 17.76 68.06
C LYS A 576 -47.02 17.62 69.34
N LYS A 577 -47.29 16.39 69.80
CA LYS A 577 -47.80 16.14 71.16
C LYS A 577 -46.74 16.59 72.20
N LYS A 578 -47.15 17.42 73.15
CA LYS A 578 -46.33 17.85 74.31
C LYS A 578 -45.95 16.65 75.19
N LYS A 579 -44.81 16.78 75.87
CA LYS A 579 -44.14 15.81 76.75
C LYS A 579 -45.03 15.30 77.88
N GLU A 580 -45.12 13.98 78.04
CA GLU A 580 -45.41 13.32 79.33
C GLU A 580 -44.83 11.90 79.30
N LYS A 581 -43.66 11.72 79.91
CA LYS A 581 -43.15 10.45 80.45
C LYS A 581 -41.83 10.72 81.17
N LYS A 582 -41.92 11.55 82.21
CA LYS A 582 -40.94 11.63 83.29
C LYS A 582 -41.56 11.00 84.55
N GLU A 583 -42.20 9.83 84.39
CA GLU A 583 -42.85 9.12 85.51
C GLU A 583 -42.85 7.58 85.39
N LYS A 584 -42.32 6.99 84.30
CA LYS A 584 -42.19 5.53 84.16
C LYS A 584 -40.82 4.95 84.53
N LYS A 585 -39.96 5.72 85.22
CA LYS A 585 -38.67 5.24 85.76
C LYS A 585 -38.69 4.98 87.29
N LYS A 586 -39.83 5.13 87.96
CA LYS A 586 -40.00 4.79 89.39
C LYS A 586 -40.88 3.55 89.66
N ALA A 587 -41.38 2.88 88.62
CA ALA A 587 -42.26 1.71 88.76
C ALA A 587 -41.64 0.39 88.25
N ALA A 588 -40.32 0.33 88.11
CA ALA A 588 -39.60 -0.88 87.65
C ALA A 588 -38.51 -1.33 88.65
N VAL A 589 -38.60 -0.91 89.92
CA VAL A 589 -37.64 -1.25 90.99
C VAL A 589 -38.36 -1.89 92.21
N THR A 590 -39.65 -2.20 92.12
CA THR A 590 -40.42 -2.80 93.24
C THR A 590 -41.05 -4.16 92.92
N ASP A 591 -40.56 -4.89 91.91
CA ASP A 591 -40.97 -6.28 91.61
C ASP A 591 -39.76 -7.20 91.31
N ARG A 592 -38.64 -6.95 91.99
CA ARG A 592 -37.44 -7.80 91.91
C ARG A 592 -36.83 -8.14 93.27
N ALA A 593 -37.69 -8.19 94.29
CA ALA A 593 -37.45 -8.85 95.57
C ALA A 593 -38.71 -9.68 95.87
N GLU A 594 -38.51 -10.98 96.15
CA GLU A 594 -39.52 -12.02 96.41
C GLU A 594 -40.20 -12.56 95.13
N ILE A 595 -39.68 -13.59 94.45
CA ILE A 595 -39.69 -15.04 94.78
C ILE A 595 -38.39 -15.62 94.11
N ASN A 596 -37.32 -16.06 94.77
CA ASN A 596 -37.07 -17.03 95.84
C ASN A 596 -37.47 -18.49 95.52
N LEU A 597 -36.45 -19.37 95.58
CA LEU A 597 -36.53 -20.83 95.80
C LEU A 597 -37.40 -21.66 94.84
N TYR A 598 -36.75 -22.42 93.94
CA TYR A 598 -36.72 -23.90 93.90
C TYR A 598 -36.18 -24.36 92.52
N ASN A 599 -35.13 -25.20 92.58
CA ASN A 599 -34.41 -25.90 91.51
C ASN A 599 -33.37 -25.11 90.70
#